data_AF-A0A820FKJ3-F1
#
_entry.id   AF-A0A820FKJ3-F1
#
_cell.length_a   1.000
_cell.length_b   1.000
_cell.length_c   1.000
_cell.angle_alpha   90.00
_cell.angle_beta   90.00
_cell.angle_gamma   90.00
#
_symmetry.space_group_name_H-M   'P 1'
#
loop_
_entity.id
_entity.type
_entity.pdbx_description
1 polymer ?
#
loop_
_entity_poly.entity_id
_entity_poly.type
_entity_poly.pdbx_seq_one_letter_code
_entity_poly.pdbx_strand_id
1 'polypeptide(L)'
;MDESIVIILQSHVLRLNHNQNSIINSNDDNNNNNNTSIINSKLSMDCINIKFDEDINFHLLRHWSLYESICHTHDMIISFKLWSSRGLSQLKEFLADLGIPKREYEQNYRDMNIKYKLNIKKQILDKRLQDKYHYITNTIILPTFLLTSGFTLKLSPQDIVYSIMSTLQTSSTTTITTSPSIMIDLTERFSLALSCLNYNQLNYYLNGIELEKIYTNKKHYLIETLLQSDKNLTFDNTIPFILLKFDQNMFNSSTTNDNIKSCGFFTHPYQAYLFARNALQILISYTSSSTNIIKKKKSKHLQRLPLILIAPYSLTNTGQELVEIVVGVPSLNSIMMNSFSTLFETADRRCGNVAKFVFFDHSVLLLQEQHQQKFIDALMFVLAK
;
A
#
# COMPACT_ATOMS: atom_id res chain seq x y z
N MET A 1 -9.63 -5.73 8.50
CA MET A 1 -9.48 -5.40 9.93
C MET A 1 -10.26 -6.44 10.70
N ASP A 2 -9.75 -6.94 11.82
CA ASP A 2 -10.56 -7.77 12.72
C ASP A 2 -11.67 -6.90 13.29
N GLU A 3 -12.93 -7.22 12.94
CA GLU A 3 -14.11 -6.46 13.37
C GLU A 3 -14.17 -6.32 14.90
N SER A 4 -13.63 -7.30 15.63
CA SER A 4 -13.51 -7.28 17.09
C SER A 4 -12.71 -6.10 17.63
N ILE A 5 -11.58 -5.75 17.01
CA ILE A 5 -10.72 -4.65 17.47
C ILE A 5 -11.39 -3.30 17.18
N VAL A 6 -12.05 -3.17 16.02
CA VAL A 6 -12.75 -1.94 15.64
C VAL A 6 -13.88 -1.64 16.64
N ILE A 7 -14.65 -2.66 17.04
CA ILE A 7 -15.72 -2.53 18.04
C ILE A 7 -15.16 -2.07 19.38
N ILE A 8 -14.04 -2.66 19.84
CA ILE A 8 -13.39 -2.26 21.09
C ILE A 8 -12.97 -0.79 21.02
N LEU A 9 -12.27 -0.39 19.96
CA LEU A 9 -11.83 1.00 19.79
C LEU A 9 -13.00 1.98 19.69
N GLN A 10 -14.08 1.60 19.01
CA GLN A 10 -15.30 2.40 18.92
C GLN A 10 -15.88 2.69 20.32
N SER A 11 -15.92 1.70 21.20
CA SER A 11 -16.38 1.89 22.58
C SER A 11 -15.52 2.89 23.35
N HIS A 12 -14.20 2.85 23.16
CA HIS A 12 -13.27 3.79 23.78
C HIS A 12 -13.42 5.22 23.26
N VAL A 13 -13.61 5.39 21.94
CA VAL A 13 -13.85 6.70 21.33
C VAL A 13 -15.15 7.31 21.85
N LEU A 14 -16.24 6.53 21.91
CA LEU A 14 -17.51 7.00 22.46
C LEU A 14 -17.38 7.41 23.94
N ARG A 15 -16.64 6.63 24.74
CA ARG A 15 -16.37 6.96 26.16
C ARG A 15 -15.63 8.28 26.31
N LEU A 16 -14.59 8.51 25.52
CA LEU A 16 -13.78 9.74 25.60
C LEU A 16 -14.56 10.97 25.11
N ASN A 17 -15.34 10.83 24.04
CA ASN A 17 -16.19 11.91 23.53
C ASN A 17 -17.31 12.28 24.53
N HIS A 18 -17.90 11.29 25.21
CA HIS A 18 -18.89 11.55 26.25
C HIS A 18 -18.28 12.33 27.43
N ASN A 19 -17.07 11.96 27.86
CA ASN A 19 -16.36 12.69 28.92
C ASN A 19 -16.08 14.15 28.52
N GLN A 20 -15.61 14.40 27.28
CA GLN A 20 -15.38 15.75 26.79
C GLN A 20 -16.67 16.58 26.76
N ASN A 21 -17.77 16.02 26.26
CA ASN A 21 -19.06 16.71 26.25
C ASN A 21 -19.60 16.97 27.66
N SER A 22 -19.38 16.04 28.61
CA SER A 22 -19.79 16.26 30.01
C SER A 22 -19.01 17.39 30.70
N ILE A 23 -17.73 17.55 30.39
CA ILE A 23 -16.89 18.66 30.90
C ILE A 23 -17.36 19.99 30.31
N ILE A 24 -17.68 20.03 29.01
CA ILE A 24 -18.22 21.23 28.35
C ILE A 24 -19.56 21.62 28.99
N ASN A 25 -20.48 20.67 29.16
CA ASN A 25 -21.79 20.94 29.77
C ASN A 25 -21.66 21.46 31.22
N SER A 26 -20.71 20.93 32.01
CA SER A 26 -20.48 21.42 33.38
C SER A 26 -19.91 22.85 33.45
N ASN A 27 -19.25 23.32 32.39
CA ASN A 27 -18.74 24.69 32.29
C ASN A 27 -19.80 25.69 31.77
N ASP A 28 -20.79 25.22 30.99
CA ASP A 28 -21.86 26.04 30.42
C ASP A 28 -23.05 26.24 31.37
N ASP A 29 -23.22 25.41 32.42
CA ASP A 29 -24.27 25.58 33.45
C ASP A 29 -24.13 26.88 34.27
N ASN A 30 -23.05 27.65 34.10
CA ASN A 30 -22.87 28.99 34.67
C ASN A 30 -23.33 30.14 33.75
N ASN A 31 -23.80 29.89 32.53
CA ASN A 31 -24.32 30.92 31.62
C ASN A 31 -25.69 30.56 31.07
N ASN A 32 -26.73 30.80 31.89
CA ASN A 32 -28.11 30.86 31.42
C ASN A 32 -28.26 31.98 30.38
N ASN A 33 -28.48 31.60 29.11
CA ASN A 33 -29.47 32.22 28.23
C ASN A 33 -29.69 31.38 26.96
N ASN A 34 -30.87 30.76 26.92
CA ASN A 34 -31.65 30.23 25.79
C ASN A 34 -31.05 30.46 24.38
N ASN A 35 -30.56 29.38 23.75
CA ASN A 35 -30.63 29.12 22.30
C ASN A 35 -30.24 27.66 22.00
N THR A 36 -31.23 26.78 21.93
CA THR A 36 -31.15 25.33 21.69
C THR A 36 -30.82 24.94 20.23
N SER A 37 -29.90 25.65 19.58
CA SER A 37 -29.45 25.33 18.21
C SER A 37 -27.95 25.51 17.95
N ILE A 38 -27.12 25.79 18.98
CA ILE A 38 -25.70 26.18 18.81
C ILE A 38 -24.73 25.26 19.61
N ILE A 39 -25.17 24.08 20.07
CA ILE A 39 -24.32 23.22 20.91
C ILE A 39 -23.21 22.51 20.11
N ASN A 40 -23.31 22.42 18.78
CA ASN A 40 -22.28 21.78 17.95
C ASN A 40 -21.10 22.69 17.56
N SER A 41 -21.05 23.97 17.97
CA SER A 41 -20.09 24.95 17.44
C SER A 41 -19.09 25.55 18.43
N LYS A 42 -18.84 24.91 19.58
CA LYS A 42 -17.77 25.33 20.51
C LYS A 42 -16.86 24.17 20.92
N LEU A 43 -16.42 23.37 19.95
CA LEU A 43 -15.11 22.73 20.11
C LEU A 43 -14.08 23.85 19.99
N SER A 44 -13.28 24.07 21.02
CA SER A 44 -12.19 25.05 20.96
C SER A 44 -11.28 24.73 19.76
N MET A 45 -10.65 25.76 19.18
CA MET A 45 -9.89 25.66 17.92
C MET A 45 -8.77 24.59 17.97
N ASP A 46 -8.33 24.20 19.18
CA ASP A 46 -7.29 23.22 19.44
C ASP A 46 -7.82 21.83 19.89
N CYS A 47 -9.14 21.63 19.95
CA CYS A 47 -9.72 20.35 20.34
C CYS A 47 -9.65 19.32 19.20
N ILE A 48 -8.88 18.26 19.42
CA ILE A 48 -8.93 17.05 18.59
C ILE A 48 -10.27 16.34 18.83
N ASN A 49 -10.99 16.06 17.76
CA ASN A 49 -12.20 15.26 17.79
C ASN A 49 -12.07 14.04 16.87
N ILE A 50 -12.17 12.85 17.45
CA ILE A 50 -12.14 11.58 16.73
C ILE A 50 -13.56 11.04 16.62
N LYS A 51 -14.00 10.81 15.37
CA LYS A 51 -15.33 10.26 15.07
C LYS A 51 -15.21 8.91 14.40
N PHE A 52 -16.10 8.00 14.76
CA PHE A 52 -16.30 6.76 14.01
C PHE A 52 -17.23 7.06 12.82
N ASP A 53 -16.80 6.68 11.62
CA ASP A 53 -17.58 6.82 10.39
C ASP A 53 -17.22 5.69 9.41
N GLU A 54 -18.12 5.39 8.48
CA GLU A 54 -17.81 4.53 7.35
C GLU A 54 -17.22 5.39 6.23
N ASP A 55 -15.93 5.25 5.96
CA ASP A 55 -15.24 6.06 4.97
C ASP A 55 -14.89 5.24 3.73
N ILE A 56 -14.61 5.96 2.64
CA ILE A 56 -14.19 5.36 1.38
C ILE A 56 -12.68 5.09 1.45
N ASN A 57 -12.32 3.81 1.39
CA ASN A 57 -10.98 3.27 1.38
C ASN A 57 -10.34 3.36 -0.02
N PHE A 58 -10.27 4.57 -0.58
CA PHE A 58 -9.44 4.83 -1.75
C PHE A 58 -8.08 5.39 -1.34
N HIS A 59 -7.04 4.95 -2.04
CA HIS A 59 -5.66 5.29 -1.73
C HIS A 59 -5.43 6.81 -1.80
N LEU A 60 -5.06 7.44 -0.68
CA LEU A 60 -4.80 8.88 -0.56
C LEU A 60 -5.95 9.79 -1.07
N LEU A 61 -7.21 9.37 -0.89
CA LEU A 61 -8.39 10.08 -1.40
C LEU A 61 -8.39 11.58 -1.06
N ARG A 62 -7.90 11.97 0.11
CA ARG A 62 -7.90 13.37 0.58
C ARG A 62 -6.74 14.21 0.05
N HIS A 63 -5.78 13.60 -0.63
CA HIS A 63 -4.52 14.22 -1.08
C HIS A 63 -4.31 14.15 -2.59
N TRP A 64 -5.24 13.51 -3.31
CA TRP A 64 -5.24 13.35 -4.77
C TRP A 64 -6.60 13.71 -5.38
N SER A 65 -6.69 13.68 -6.72
CA SER A 65 -7.99 13.64 -7.37
C SER A 65 -8.67 12.29 -7.12
N LEU A 66 -9.99 12.27 -7.30
CA LEU A 66 -10.76 11.03 -7.21
C LEU A 66 -10.26 10.00 -8.24
N TYR A 67 -9.90 10.45 -9.44
CA TYR A 67 -9.43 9.57 -10.51
C TYR A 67 -8.10 8.90 -10.16
N GLU A 68 -7.08 9.67 -9.75
CA GLU A 68 -5.78 9.08 -9.36
C GLU A 68 -5.93 8.15 -8.15
N SER A 69 -6.75 8.54 -7.17
CA SER A 69 -6.99 7.73 -5.98
C SER A 69 -7.56 6.34 -6.32
N ILE A 70 -8.52 6.28 -7.25
CA ILE A 70 -9.08 5.01 -7.74
C ILE A 70 -8.04 4.22 -8.54
N CYS A 71 -7.27 4.88 -9.41
CA CYS A 71 -6.24 4.24 -10.22
C CYS A 71 -5.14 3.55 -9.41
N HIS A 72 -4.91 4.00 -8.18
CA HIS A 72 -3.91 3.45 -7.28
C HIS A 72 -4.46 2.54 -6.17
N THR A 73 -5.79 2.41 -6.09
CA THR A 73 -6.43 1.50 -5.13
C THR A 73 -6.37 0.07 -5.65
N HIS A 74 -5.74 -0.82 -4.89
CA HIS A 74 -5.45 -2.20 -5.32
C HIS A 74 -6.68 -2.98 -5.79
N ASP A 75 -7.77 -2.94 -5.03
CA ASP A 75 -9.00 -3.65 -5.40
C ASP A 75 -9.62 -3.09 -6.69
N MET A 76 -9.56 -1.77 -6.87
CA MET A 76 -10.05 -1.10 -8.09
C MET A 76 -9.18 -1.44 -9.30
N ILE A 77 -7.85 -1.51 -9.13
CA ILE A 77 -6.91 -1.98 -10.17
C ILE A 77 -7.33 -3.35 -10.68
N ILE A 78 -7.69 -4.27 -9.78
CA ILE A 78 -8.08 -5.64 -10.11
C ILE A 78 -9.46 -5.71 -10.76
N SER A 79 -10.47 -5.05 -10.17
CA SER A 79 -11.84 -5.09 -10.68
C SER A 79 -11.98 -4.44 -12.06
N PHE A 80 -11.34 -3.29 -12.27
CA PHE A 80 -11.40 -2.56 -13.54
C PHE A 80 -10.28 -2.94 -14.51
N LYS A 81 -9.28 -3.73 -14.08
CA LYS A 81 -8.15 -4.17 -14.91
C LYS A 81 -7.39 -2.97 -15.48
N LEU A 82 -6.99 -2.09 -14.58
CA LEU A 82 -6.45 -0.76 -14.93
C LEU A 82 -5.10 -0.79 -15.64
N TRP A 83 -4.44 -1.96 -15.70
CA TRP A 83 -3.29 -2.22 -16.59
C TRP A 83 -3.63 -2.26 -18.09
N SER A 84 -4.90 -2.05 -18.46
CA SER A 84 -5.37 -2.09 -19.85
C SER A 84 -6.10 -0.81 -20.24
N SER A 85 -5.92 -0.37 -21.49
CA SER A 85 -6.62 0.80 -22.03
C SER A 85 -8.15 0.64 -22.00
N ARG A 86 -8.65 -0.58 -22.20
CA ARG A 86 -10.07 -0.93 -22.05
C ARG A 86 -10.54 -0.72 -20.61
N GLY A 87 -9.75 -1.13 -19.62
CA GLY A 87 -10.05 -0.93 -18.20
C GLY A 87 -10.13 0.55 -17.82
N LEU A 88 -9.21 1.37 -18.33
CA LEU A 88 -9.24 2.83 -18.14
C LEU A 88 -10.50 3.47 -18.75
N SER A 89 -10.92 3.03 -19.93
CA SER A 89 -12.20 3.48 -20.53
C SER A 89 -13.40 3.04 -19.70
N GLN A 90 -13.38 1.82 -19.16
CA GLN A 90 -14.44 1.31 -18.28
C GLN A 90 -14.51 2.08 -16.94
N LEU A 91 -13.38 2.52 -16.40
CA LEU A 91 -13.33 3.37 -15.22
C LEU A 91 -13.96 4.74 -15.50
N LYS A 92 -13.71 5.34 -16.67
CA LYS A 92 -14.34 6.61 -17.07
C LYS A 92 -15.85 6.45 -17.24
N GLU A 93 -16.30 5.32 -17.76
CA GLU A 93 -17.73 4.98 -17.82
C GLU A 93 -18.33 4.85 -16.41
N PHE A 94 -17.64 4.20 -15.48
CA PHE A 94 -18.08 4.10 -14.09
C PHE A 94 -18.23 5.47 -13.43
N LEU A 95 -17.27 6.37 -13.62
CA LEU A 95 -17.36 7.74 -13.11
C LEU A 95 -18.52 8.54 -13.75
N ALA A 96 -18.83 8.26 -15.02
CA ALA A 96 -19.99 8.83 -15.69
C ALA A 96 -21.32 8.26 -15.15
N ASP A 97 -21.38 6.97 -14.85
CA ASP A 97 -22.53 6.31 -14.22
C ASP A 97 -22.76 6.80 -12.77
N LEU A 98 -21.70 7.18 -12.05
CA LEU A 98 -21.80 7.94 -10.79
C LEU A 98 -22.34 9.37 -11.01
N GLY A 99 -22.45 9.85 -12.25
CA GLY A 99 -22.92 11.20 -12.55
C GLY A 99 -21.94 12.28 -12.11
N ILE A 100 -20.64 11.96 -12.10
CA ILE A 100 -19.57 12.90 -11.74
C ILE A 100 -18.95 13.46 -13.02
N PRO A 101 -19.02 14.79 -13.25
CA PRO A 101 -18.37 15.40 -14.41
C PRO A 101 -16.86 15.22 -14.40
N LYS A 102 -16.24 15.16 -15.59
CA LYS A 102 -14.79 15.03 -15.75
C LYS A 102 -13.98 16.04 -14.95
N ARG A 103 -14.39 17.31 -15.00
CA ARG A 103 -13.75 18.39 -14.23
C ARG A 103 -13.70 18.12 -12.72
N GLU A 104 -14.69 17.42 -12.19
CA GLU A 104 -14.82 17.19 -10.75
C GLU A 104 -13.99 16.01 -10.27
N TYR A 105 -13.81 14.96 -11.09
CA TYR A 105 -12.99 13.81 -10.69
C TYR A 105 -11.50 13.98 -11.00
N GLU A 106 -11.10 14.90 -11.88
CA GLU A 106 -9.70 15.22 -12.20
C GLU A 106 -9.12 16.32 -11.29
N GLN A 107 -9.95 17.15 -10.68
CA GLN A 107 -9.47 18.11 -9.67
C GLN A 107 -9.20 17.40 -8.34
N ASN A 108 -8.39 18.02 -7.47
CA ASN A 108 -8.15 17.51 -6.14
C ASN A 108 -9.45 17.26 -5.39
N TYR A 109 -9.55 16.12 -4.72
CA TYR A 109 -10.75 15.76 -3.96
C TYR A 109 -11.12 16.83 -2.93
N ARG A 110 -10.13 17.54 -2.36
CA ARG A 110 -10.37 18.67 -1.44
C ARG A 110 -11.26 19.74 -2.05
N ASP A 111 -11.05 20.06 -3.33
CA ASP A 111 -11.73 21.13 -4.05
C ASP A 111 -13.02 20.66 -4.72
N MET A 112 -13.25 19.34 -4.79
CA MET A 112 -14.46 18.75 -5.35
C MET A 112 -15.73 19.22 -4.63
N ASN A 113 -16.79 19.49 -5.40
CA ASN A 113 -18.05 19.98 -4.86
C ASN A 113 -18.64 18.98 -3.83
N ILE A 114 -19.09 19.53 -2.69
CA ILE A 114 -19.64 18.76 -1.56
C ILE A 114 -20.80 17.85 -2.00
N LYS A 115 -21.61 18.28 -2.98
CA LYS A 115 -22.70 17.48 -3.54
C LYS A 115 -22.21 16.11 -4.03
N TYR A 116 -21.09 16.07 -4.75
CA TYR A 116 -20.54 14.82 -5.27
C TYR A 116 -19.90 14.00 -4.16
N LYS A 117 -19.18 14.63 -3.22
CA LYS A 117 -18.59 13.94 -2.06
C LYS A 117 -19.62 13.15 -1.26
N LEU A 118 -20.79 13.75 -1.00
CA LEU A 118 -21.88 13.10 -0.27
C LEU A 118 -22.54 11.99 -1.10
N ASN A 119 -22.65 12.18 -2.41
CA ASN A 119 -23.34 11.23 -3.28
C ASN A 119 -22.50 10.00 -3.65
N ILE A 120 -21.17 10.15 -3.75
CA ILE A 120 -20.25 9.05 -4.12
C ILE A 120 -20.44 7.84 -3.19
N LYS A 121 -20.46 8.06 -1.87
CA LYS A 121 -20.63 6.97 -0.89
C LYS A 121 -21.95 6.22 -1.11
N LYS A 122 -23.04 6.96 -1.36
CA LYS A 122 -24.36 6.37 -1.62
C LYS A 122 -24.39 5.58 -2.92
N GLN A 123 -23.75 6.08 -3.98
CA GLN A 123 -23.76 5.42 -5.29
C GLN A 123 -22.84 4.21 -5.37
N ILE A 124 -21.68 4.21 -4.72
CA ILE A 124 -20.81 3.03 -4.62
C ILE A 124 -21.53 1.86 -3.93
N LEU A 125 -22.49 2.16 -3.04
CA LEU A 125 -23.31 1.13 -2.40
C LEU A 125 -24.47 0.61 -3.27
N ASP A 126 -24.72 1.22 -4.44
CA ASP A 126 -25.77 0.76 -5.34
C ASP A 126 -25.40 -0.59 -5.98
N LYS A 127 -26.22 -1.62 -5.67
CA LYS A 127 -26.06 -2.98 -6.19
C LYS A 127 -25.99 -3.03 -7.71
N ARG A 128 -26.69 -2.12 -8.42
CA ARG A 128 -26.66 -2.07 -9.88
C ARG A 128 -25.26 -1.82 -10.44
N LEU A 129 -24.50 -0.93 -9.81
CA LEU A 129 -23.13 -0.63 -10.20
C LEU A 129 -22.18 -1.76 -9.79
N GLN A 130 -22.42 -2.35 -8.62
CA GLN A 130 -21.68 -3.51 -8.14
C GLN A 130 -21.79 -4.68 -9.13
N ASP A 131 -22.99 -5.01 -9.61
CA ASP A 131 -23.23 -6.10 -10.56
C ASP A 131 -22.60 -5.80 -11.94
N LYS A 132 -22.61 -4.54 -12.38
CA LYS A 132 -22.02 -4.15 -13.67
C LYS A 132 -20.49 -4.25 -13.65
N TYR A 133 -19.85 -3.74 -12.60
CA TYR A 133 -18.39 -3.57 -12.54
C TYR A 133 -17.66 -4.59 -11.67
N HIS A 134 -18.39 -5.44 -10.94
CA HIS A 134 -17.86 -6.56 -10.13
C HIS A 134 -16.79 -6.12 -9.11
N TYR A 135 -16.95 -4.93 -8.52
CA TYR A 135 -16.11 -4.49 -7.40
C TYR A 135 -16.66 -4.98 -6.05
N ILE A 136 -15.78 -5.06 -5.06
CA ILE A 136 -16.13 -5.55 -3.72
C ILE A 136 -16.42 -4.35 -2.82
N THR A 137 -17.70 -4.11 -2.52
CA THR A 137 -18.11 -2.96 -1.72
C THR A 137 -17.54 -3.00 -0.30
N ASN A 138 -17.44 -4.19 0.30
CA ASN A 138 -16.92 -4.38 1.66
C ASN A 138 -15.44 -4.00 1.83
N THR A 139 -14.67 -3.90 0.74
CA THR A 139 -13.28 -3.45 0.81
C THR A 139 -13.13 -1.96 0.49
N ILE A 140 -14.09 -1.40 -0.26
CA ILE A 140 -14.13 0.03 -0.62
C ILE A 140 -14.73 0.88 0.50
N ILE A 141 -15.79 0.44 1.15
CA ILE A 141 -16.39 1.17 2.28
C ILE A 141 -16.00 0.42 3.55
N LEU A 142 -15.16 1.06 4.37
CA LEU A 142 -14.68 0.46 5.60
C LEU A 142 -15.09 1.30 6.81
N PRO A 143 -15.53 0.66 7.91
CA PRO A 143 -15.67 1.35 9.19
C PRO A 143 -14.28 1.80 9.66
N THR A 144 -14.11 3.10 9.86
CA THR A 144 -12.85 3.69 10.27
C THR A 144 -13.08 4.85 11.23
N PHE A 145 -11.99 5.44 11.69
CA PHE A 145 -11.99 6.63 12.51
C PHE A 145 -11.53 7.81 11.67
N LEU A 146 -12.08 8.99 11.94
CA LEU A 146 -11.62 10.24 11.32
C LEU A 146 -11.24 11.21 12.43
N LEU A 147 -10.01 11.69 12.35
CA LEU A 147 -9.54 12.77 13.21
C LEU A 147 -9.88 14.09 12.53
N THR A 148 -10.61 14.92 13.26
CA THR A 148 -10.94 16.30 12.87
C THR A 148 -10.31 17.25 13.86
N SER A 149 -9.62 18.27 13.35
CA SER A 149 -9.03 19.35 14.15
C SER A 149 -9.23 20.67 13.43
N GLY A 150 -9.65 21.71 14.17
CA GLY A 150 -10.04 22.99 13.59
C GLY A 150 -11.09 22.87 12.49
N PHE A 151 -11.02 23.75 11.49
CA PHE A 151 -12.02 23.86 10.42
C PHE A 151 -11.72 23.01 9.17
N THR A 152 -10.45 22.75 8.89
CA THR A 152 -10.00 22.21 7.59
C THR A 152 -9.33 20.85 7.70
N LEU A 153 -8.74 20.51 8.85
CA LEU A 153 -7.95 19.30 8.98
C LEU A 153 -8.86 18.09 9.23
N LYS A 154 -8.86 17.18 8.25
CA LYS A 154 -9.47 15.85 8.35
C LYS A 154 -8.42 14.82 7.99
N LEU A 155 -8.05 13.98 8.96
CA LEU A 155 -7.04 12.94 8.77
C LEU A 155 -7.69 11.56 8.87
N SER A 156 -7.45 10.75 7.84
CA SER A 156 -7.72 9.32 7.88
C SER A 156 -6.54 8.59 8.50
N PRO A 157 -6.75 7.63 9.42
CA PRO A 157 -5.71 6.77 9.97
C PRO A 157 -4.89 6.09 8.87
N GLN A 158 -5.56 5.72 7.76
CA GLN A 158 -4.91 5.13 6.61
C GLN A 158 -3.90 6.08 5.96
N ASP A 159 -4.27 7.35 5.75
CA ASP A 159 -3.37 8.35 5.18
C ASP A 159 -2.17 8.60 6.11
N ILE A 160 -2.38 8.59 7.43
CA ILE A 160 -1.30 8.70 8.43
C ILE A 160 -0.35 7.52 8.31
N VAL A 161 -0.87 6.29 8.24
CA VAL A 161 -0.06 5.08 8.07
C VAL A 161 0.74 5.14 6.78
N TYR A 162 0.15 5.57 5.67
CA TYR A 162 0.87 5.72 4.41
C TYR A 162 1.99 6.76 4.48
N SER A 163 1.73 7.92 5.10
CA SER A 163 2.76 8.96 5.31
C SER A 163 3.94 8.47 6.16
N ILE A 164 3.66 7.73 7.24
CA ILE A 164 4.70 7.13 8.09
C ILE A 164 5.48 6.08 7.30
N MET A 165 4.77 5.21 6.59
CA MET A 165 5.34 4.09 5.85
C MET A 165 6.27 4.58 4.74
N SER A 166 5.85 5.55 3.93
CA SER A 166 6.67 6.14 2.87
C SER A 166 7.92 6.84 3.41
N THR A 167 7.82 7.48 4.58
CA THR A 167 8.95 8.14 5.24
C THR A 167 9.98 7.12 5.72
N LEU A 168 9.55 5.99 6.29
CA LEU A 168 10.44 4.88 6.66
C LEU A 168 11.13 4.25 5.44
N GLN A 169 10.41 4.22 4.32
CA GLN A 169 10.81 3.51 3.11
C GLN A 169 11.68 4.34 2.15
N THR A 170 11.65 5.66 2.26
CA THR A 170 12.40 6.53 1.34
C THR A 170 13.81 6.74 1.88
N SER A 171 14.83 6.49 1.05
CA SER A 171 16.19 6.92 1.34
C SER A 171 16.29 8.42 1.21
N SER A 172 16.71 9.10 2.28
CA SER A 172 17.01 10.52 2.21
C SER A 172 18.24 10.73 1.33
N THR A 173 18.05 11.38 0.18
CA THR A 173 19.14 11.82 -0.72
C THR A 173 19.94 12.99 -0.16
N THR A 174 19.67 13.42 1.07
CA THR A 174 20.35 14.56 1.67
C THR A 174 21.73 14.16 2.22
N THR A 175 22.72 14.63 1.47
CA THR A 175 24.15 14.87 1.80
C THR A 175 25.16 13.83 1.28
N ILE A 176 25.91 14.31 0.29
CA ILE A 176 27.09 13.70 -0.36
C ILE A 176 28.32 13.67 0.58
N THR A 177 28.15 13.86 1.89
CA THR A 177 29.29 14.05 2.79
C THR A 177 29.30 13.00 3.88
N THR A 178 30.34 12.16 3.84
CA THR A 178 30.69 11.09 4.78
C THR A 178 29.73 9.91 4.78
N SER A 179 30.23 8.74 4.35
CA SER A 179 29.54 7.46 4.35
C SER A 179 28.71 7.24 5.62
N PRO A 180 27.38 7.52 5.60
CA PRO A 180 26.56 7.20 6.75
C PRO A 180 26.40 5.68 6.71
N SER A 181 26.78 5.01 7.79
CA SER A 181 26.43 3.60 7.92
C SER A 181 24.93 3.44 7.72
N ILE A 182 24.47 2.40 7.02
CA ILE A 182 23.05 2.10 6.75
C ILE A 182 22.19 2.23 8.02
N MET A 183 22.75 1.94 9.19
CA MET A 183 22.10 2.03 10.49
C MET A 183 21.75 3.48 10.93
N ILE A 184 22.60 4.46 10.60
CA ILE A 184 22.35 5.89 10.91
C ILE A 184 21.17 6.40 10.08
N ASP A 185 21.15 6.09 8.79
CA ASP A 185 20.06 6.42 7.87
C ASP A 185 18.73 5.80 8.34
N LEU A 186 18.71 4.52 8.74
CA LEU A 186 17.50 3.90 9.31
C LEU A 186 17.01 4.60 10.59
N THR A 187 17.93 5.03 11.46
CA THR A 187 17.59 5.72 12.71
C THR A 187 17.00 7.10 12.44
N GLU A 188 17.56 7.83 11.48
CA GLU A 188 17.03 9.13 11.03
C GLU A 188 15.64 8.99 10.42
N ARG A 189 15.43 8.01 9.53
CA ARG A 189 14.12 7.72 8.95
C ARG A 189 13.08 7.38 10.02
N PHE A 190 13.46 6.60 11.03
CA PHE A 190 12.59 6.27 12.15
C PHE A 190 12.20 7.53 12.94
N SER A 191 13.15 8.42 13.22
CA SER A 191 12.91 9.70 13.90
C SER A 191 11.97 10.61 13.09
N LEU A 192 12.17 10.70 11.78
CA LEU A 192 11.28 11.45 10.87
C LEU A 192 9.87 10.86 10.85
N ALA A 193 9.75 9.54 10.75
CA ALA A 193 8.47 8.84 10.77
C ALA A 193 7.73 9.02 12.10
N LEU A 194 8.44 9.05 13.22
CA LEU A 194 7.88 9.39 14.54
C LEU A 194 7.36 10.84 14.56
N SER A 195 8.06 11.76 13.91
CA SER A 195 7.66 13.16 13.79
C SER A 195 6.36 13.33 12.99
N CYS A 196 6.05 12.44 12.04
CA CYS A 196 4.78 12.44 11.30
C CYS A 196 3.53 12.19 12.19
N LEU A 197 3.69 11.56 13.36
CA LEU A 197 2.61 11.35 14.32
C LEU A 197 2.26 12.62 15.11
N ASN A 198 3.14 13.61 15.11
CA ASN A 198 2.89 14.88 15.77
C ASN A 198 1.94 15.74 14.93
N TYR A 199 0.65 15.75 15.29
CA TYR A 199 -0.38 16.50 14.56
C TYR A 199 -0.14 18.03 14.53
N ASN A 200 0.66 18.56 15.46
CA ASN A 200 1.05 19.98 15.46
C ASN A 200 2.01 20.33 14.32
N GLN A 201 2.80 19.37 13.84
CA GLN A 201 3.79 19.56 12.79
C GLN A 201 3.36 18.84 11.50
N LEU A 202 2.31 19.37 10.87
CA LEU A 202 1.73 18.77 9.66
C LEU A 202 2.70 18.69 8.47
N ASN A 203 3.77 19.47 8.46
CA ASN A 203 4.76 19.48 7.37
C ASN A 203 5.42 18.11 7.16
N TYR A 204 5.78 17.41 8.24
CA TYR A 204 6.38 16.07 8.14
C TYR A 204 5.37 15.06 7.59
N TYR A 205 4.13 15.14 8.04
CA TYR A 205 3.04 14.33 7.50
C TYR A 205 2.82 14.59 6.00
N LEU A 206 2.72 15.85 5.57
CA LEU A 206 2.52 16.21 4.17
C LEU A 206 3.69 15.77 3.30
N ASN A 207 4.94 15.90 3.78
CA ASN A 207 6.10 15.39 3.07
C ASN A 207 6.01 13.87 2.88
N GLY A 208 5.66 13.11 3.93
CA GLY A 208 5.43 11.67 3.83
C GLY A 208 4.32 11.32 2.82
N ILE A 209 3.26 12.12 2.74
CA ILE A 209 2.22 11.93 1.72
C ILE A 209 2.78 12.11 0.31
N GLU A 210 3.58 13.14 0.05
CA GLU A 210 4.21 13.33 -1.27
C GLU A 210 5.16 12.17 -1.62
N LEU A 211 5.91 11.65 -0.65
CA LEU A 211 6.73 10.45 -0.84
C LEU A 211 5.90 9.21 -1.18
N GLU A 212 4.74 9.02 -0.54
CA GLU A 212 3.84 7.92 -0.86
C GLU A 212 3.31 8.01 -2.29
N LYS A 213 2.99 9.22 -2.76
CA LYS A 213 2.54 9.45 -4.15
C LYS A 213 3.61 9.00 -5.14
N ILE A 214 4.88 9.37 -4.90
CA ILE A 214 6.02 8.96 -5.73
C ILE A 214 6.17 7.44 -5.69
N TYR A 215 6.14 6.85 -4.49
CA TYR A 215 6.28 5.41 -4.32
C TYR A 215 5.19 4.63 -5.05
N THR A 216 3.92 5.03 -4.89
CA THR A 216 2.79 4.32 -5.47
C THR A 216 2.72 4.48 -7.00
N ASN A 217 3.15 5.61 -7.56
CA ASN A 217 3.35 5.76 -9.02
C ASN A 217 4.43 4.81 -9.54
N LYS A 218 5.60 4.74 -8.87
CA LYS A 218 6.69 3.81 -9.24
C LYS A 218 6.26 2.35 -9.13
N LYS A 219 5.53 2.00 -8.07
CA LYS A 219 4.91 0.67 -7.88
C LYS A 219 4.01 0.31 -9.07
N HIS A 220 3.14 1.22 -9.49
CA HIS A 220 2.25 1.01 -10.63
C HIS A 220 3.03 0.78 -11.93
N TYR A 221 4.01 1.65 -12.22
CA TYR A 221 4.88 1.52 -13.39
C TYR A 221 5.62 0.17 -13.45
N LEU A 222 6.15 -0.29 -12.32
CA LEU A 222 6.84 -1.58 -12.23
C LEU A 222 5.89 -2.75 -12.50
N ILE A 223 4.65 -2.69 -12.00
CA ILE A 223 3.63 -3.71 -12.27
C ILE A 223 3.24 -3.71 -13.75
N GLU A 224 3.04 -2.55 -14.36
CA GLU A 224 2.75 -2.47 -15.80
C GLU A 224 3.89 -3.04 -16.65
N THR A 225 5.14 -2.71 -16.31
CA THR A 225 6.33 -3.23 -16.98
C THR A 225 6.42 -4.75 -16.83
N LEU A 226 6.09 -5.28 -15.64
CA LEU A 226 6.05 -6.73 -15.38
C LEU A 226 4.97 -7.43 -16.23
N LEU A 227 3.82 -6.81 -16.44
CA LEU A 227 2.75 -7.36 -17.27
C LEU A 227 3.06 -7.30 -18.77
N GLN A 228 3.89 -6.35 -19.22
CA GLN A 228 4.33 -6.24 -20.61
C GLN A 228 5.52 -7.16 -20.94
N SER A 229 6.37 -7.42 -19.95
CA SER A 229 7.55 -8.28 -20.08
C SER A 229 7.19 -9.75 -19.84
N ASP A 230 6.65 -10.43 -20.86
CA ASP A 230 6.41 -11.89 -20.82
C ASP A 230 7.67 -12.71 -20.46
N LYS A 231 8.87 -12.12 -20.57
CA LYS A 231 10.17 -12.75 -20.27
C LYS A 231 10.45 -12.93 -18.76
N ASN A 232 9.83 -12.13 -17.89
CA ASN A 232 10.14 -12.14 -16.45
C ASN A 232 9.26 -13.12 -15.66
N LEU A 233 8.33 -13.79 -16.35
CA LEU A 233 7.45 -14.81 -15.81
C LEU A 233 7.87 -16.17 -16.34
N THR A 234 8.81 -16.82 -15.66
CA THR A 234 9.16 -18.21 -15.93
C THR A 234 8.06 -19.13 -15.36
N PHE A 235 6.97 -19.30 -16.10
CA PHE A 235 5.98 -20.32 -15.78
C PHE A 235 6.32 -21.61 -16.49
N ASP A 236 7.22 -22.40 -15.91
CA ASP A 236 7.28 -23.80 -16.26
C ASP A 236 6.37 -24.58 -15.30
N ASN A 237 5.56 -25.50 -15.84
CA ASN A 237 4.62 -26.31 -15.03
C ASN A 237 5.35 -27.25 -14.06
N THR A 238 6.67 -27.35 -14.19
CA THR A 238 7.60 -28.11 -13.35
C THR A 238 8.00 -27.34 -12.09
N ILE A 239 7.80 -26.02 -12.04
CA ILE A 239 8.25 -25.16 -10.94
C ILE A 239 7.12 -25.03 -9.89
N PRO A 240 7.37 -25.37 -8.61
CA PRO A 240 6.36 -25.33 -7.55
C PRO A 240 6.07 -23.91 -7.02
N PHE A 241 6.59 -22.86 -7.66
CA PHE A 241 6.39 -21.45 -7.29
C PHE A 241 6.49 -20.52 -8.49
N ILE A 242 6.01 -19.28 -8.33
CA ILE A 242 6.15 -18.20 -9.32
C ILE A 242 7.42 -17.41 -8.99
N LEU A 243 8.36 -17.33 -9.92
CA LEU A 243 9.57 -16.51 -9.76
C LEU A 243 9.39 -15.16 -10.46
N LEU A 244 9.55 -14.07 -9.70
CA LEU A 244 9.65 -12.71 -10.23
C LEU A 244 11.07 -12.20 -10.02
N LYS A 245 11.79 -11.95 -11.12
CA LYS A 245 13.11 -11.31 -11.07
C LYS A 245 13.02 -9.89 -11.63
N PHE A 246 13.60 -8.94 -10.92
CA PHE A 246 13.78 -7.58 -11.41
C PHE A 246 15.25 -7.29 -11.63
N ASP A 247 15.56 -6.72 -12.78
CA ASP A 247 16.91 -6.23 -13.09
C ASP A 247 17.08 -4.78 -12.64
N GLN A 248 18.33 -4.37 -12.39
CA GLN A 248 18.66 -2.99 -11.99
C GLN A 248 18.09 -1.92 -12.94
N ASN A 249 18.06 -2.22 -14.25
CA ASN A 249 17.62 -1.29 -15.29
C ASN A 249 16.11 -0.97 -15.21
N MET A 250 15.28 -1.85 -14.65
CA MET A 250 13.84 -1.62 -14.53
C MET A 250 13.49 -0.53 -13.51
N PHE A 251 14.41 -0.19 -12.60
CA PHE A 251 14.20 0.82 -11.57
C PHE A 251 14.68 2.23 -12.00
N ASN A 252 15.40 2.33 -13.11
CA ASN A 252 16.00 3.59 -13.59
C ASN A 252 15.11 4.38 -14.55
N SER A 253 14.02 3.78 -15.03
CA SER A 253 13.19 4.37 -16.11
C SER A 253 11.97 5.15 -15.64
N SER A 254 11.79 5.40 -14.34
CA SER A 254 10.76 6.35 -13.90
C SER A 254 11.28 7.78 -14.07
N THR A 255 10.84 8.42 -15.15
CA THR A 255 10.97 9.84 -15.48
C THR A 255 10.99 10.78 -14.27
N THR A 256 12.17 11.24 -13.87
CA THR A 256 12.48 12.60 -13.39
C THR A 256 14.00 12.80 -13.52
N ASN A 257 14.42 13.97 -14.01
CA ASN A 257 15.81 14.40 -14.24
C ASN A 257 16.62 14.55 -12.94
N ASP A 258 16.71 13.53 -12.11
CA ASP A 258 17.55 13.60 -10.92
C ASP A 258 18.69 12.60 -11.03
N ASN A 259 19.90 13.10 -10.79
CA ASN A 259 21.14 12.37 -10.56
C ASN A 259 21.06 11.50 -9.28
N ILE A 260 19.98 10.74 -9.10
CA ILE A 260 19.79 9.78 -8.02
C ILE A 260 20.43 8.49 -8.53
N LYS A 261 21.68 8.27 -8.13
CA LYS A 261 22.31 6.96 -8.28
C LYS A 261 21.36 5.91 -7.72
N SER A 262 20.97 5.00 -8.59
CA SER A 262 20.14 3.82 -8.35
C SER A 262 20.57 3.08 -7.08
N CYS A 263 19.82 3.24 -6.00
CA CYS A 263 19.89 2.35 -4.84
C CYS A 263 18.49 2.19 -4.24
N GLY A 264 17.89 1.03 -4.54
CA GLY A 264 16.77 0.39 -3.87
C GLY A 264 15.40 1.06 -4.00
N PHE A 265 14.56 0.61 -4.95
CA PHE A 265 13.10 0.77 -4.79
C PHE A 265 12.58 -0.02 -3.57
N PHE A 266 13.29 -1.07 -3.18
CA PHE A 266 12.99 -1.91 -2.03
C PHE A 266 14.02 -1.68 -0.90
N THR A 267 14.04 -0.49 -0.30
CA THR A 267 14.97 -0.24 0.83
C THR A 267 14.48 -0.90 2.12
N HIS A 268 13.18 -1.17 2.24
CA HIS A 268 12.58 -1.75 3.43
C HIS A 268 11.95 -3.12 3.11
N PRO A 269 12.15 -4.17 3.94
CA PRO A 269 11.68 -5.54 3.66
C PRO A 269 10.16 -5.64 3.50
N TYR A 270 9.40 -4.93 4.33
CA TYR A 270 7.93 -4.89 4.22
C TYR A 270 7.43 -4.36 2.88
N GLN A 271 8.19 -3.44 2.27
CA GLN A 271 7.83 -2.82 1.00
C GLN A 271 7.92 -3.84 -0.15
N ALA A 272 9.01 -4.64 -0.15
CA ALA A 272 9.20 -5.75 -1.07
C ALA A 272 8.14 -6.84 -0.89
N TYR A 273 7.81 -7.19 0.35
CA TYR A 273 6.74 -8.15 0.65
C TYR A 273 5.37 -7.67 0.17
N LEU A 274 4.98 -6.43 0.50
CA LEU A 274 3.70 -5.88 0.09
C LEU A 274 3.60 -5.75 -1.44
N PHE A 275 4.69 -5.34 -2.09
CA PHE A 275 4.77 -5.32 -3.56
C PHE A 275 4.58 -6.71 -4.14
N ALA A 276 5.31 -7.72 -3.65
CA ALA A 276 5.23 -9.10 -4.13
C ALA A 276 3.81 -9.68 -3.96
N ARG A 277 3.15 -9.39 -2.83
CA ARG A 277 1.75 -9.80 -2.58
C ARG A 277 0.78 -9.14 -3.55
N ASN A 278 0.91 -7.83 -3.78
CA ASN A 278 0.05 -7.11 -4.72
C ASN A 278 0.27 -7.57 -6.16
N ALA A 279 1.53 -7.77 -6.55
CA ALA A 279 1.91 -8.28 -7.86
C ALA A 279 1.33 -9.68 -8.12
N LEU A 280 1.39 -10.59 -7.12
CA LEU A 280 0.78 -11.92 -7.22
C LEU A 280 -0.73 -11.85 -7.51
N GLN A 281 -1.46 -11.01 -6.77
CA GLN A 281 -2.91 -10.88 -6.94
C GLN A 281 -3.27 -10.28 -8.30
N ILE A 282 -2.54 -9.26 -8.75
CA ILE A 282 -2.72 -8.65 -10.07
C ILE A 282 -2.42 -9.66 -11.17
N LEU A 283 -1.35 -10.44 -11.05
CA LEU A 283 -0.98 -11.46 -12.02
C LEU A 283 -2.02 -12.58 -12.14
N ILE A 284 -2.57 -13.04 -11.01
CA ILE A 284 -3.68 -14.01 -11.01
C ILE A 284 -4.91 -13.44 -11.72
N SER A 285 -5.26 -12.17 -11.46
CA SER A 285 -6.38 -11.49 -12.14
C SER A 285 -6.13 -11.30 -13.63
N TYR A 286 -4.91 -10.90 -14.01
CA TYR A 286 -4.49 -10.76 -15.40
C TYR A 286 -4.64 -12.08 -16.18
N THR A 287 -4.16 -13.19 -15.60
CA THR A 287 -4.29 -14.52 -16.21
C THR A 287 -5.73 -15.03 -16.24
N SER A 288 -6.53 -14.76 -15.21
CA SER A 288 -7.97 -15.05 -15.16
C SER A 288 -8.77 -14.31 -16.22
N SER A 289 -8.42 -13.05 -16.49
CA SER A 289 -9.13 -12.19 -17.44
C SER A 289 -8.83 -12.51 -18.90
N SER A 290 -7.79 -13.29 -19.20
CA SER A 290 -7.44 -13.60 -20.58
C SER A 290 -8.50 -14.48 -21.24
N THR A 291 -8.85 -14.17 -22.49
CA THR A 291 -9.85 -14.89 -23.30
C THR A 291 -9.41 -16.32 -23.67
N ASN A 292 -8.11 -16.63 -23.54
CA ASN A 292 -7.57 -17.95 -23.81
C ASN A 292 -7.92 -18.95 -22.69
N ILE A 293 -8.65 -20.01 -23.03
CA ILE A 293 -9.08 -21.11 -22.12
C ILE A 293 -7.88 -21.74 -21.38
N ILE A 294 -6.73 -21.82 -22.05
CA ILE A 294 -5.46 -22.30 -21.49
C ILE A 294 -4.98 -21.37 -20.36
N LYS A 295 -5.06 -20.04 -20.53
CA LYS A 295 -4.68 -19.06 -19.51
C LYS A 295 -5.65 -19.07 -18.31
N LYS A 296 -6.94 -19.37 -18.52
CA LYS A 296 -7.92 -19.57 -17.44
C LYS A 296 -7.69 -20.83 -16.60
N LYS A 297 -7.38 -21.98 -17.23
CA LYS A 297 -7.00 -23.21 -16.49
C LYS A 297 -5.71 -23.00 -15.70
N LYS A 298 -4.76 -22.23 -16.26
CA LYS A 298 -3.52 -21.81 -15.58
C LYS A 298 -3.80 -20.94 -14.35
N SER A 299 -4.76 -20.02 -14.38
CA SER A 299 -5.03 -19.15 -13.22
C SER A 299 -5.45 -19.92 -11.95
N LYS A 300 -6.24 -21.00 -12.07
CA LYS A 300 -6.57 -21.88 -10.92
C LYS A 300 -5.33 -22.58 -10.33
N HIS A 301 -4.35 -22.88 -11.17
CA HIS A 301 -3.05 -23.42 -10.73
C HIS A 301 -2.22 -22.33 -10.04
N LEU A 302 -2.12 -21.14 -10.63
CA LEU A 302 -1.39 -19.99 -10.07
C LEU A 302 -1.90 -19.57 -8.68
N GLN A 303 -3.21 -19.68 -8.42
CA GLN A 303 -3.78 -19.39 -7.10
C GLN A 303 -3.25 -20.29 -5.97
N ARG A 304 -2.70 -21.46 -6.32
CA ARG A 304 -2.12 -22.43 -5.37
C ARG A 304 -0.62 -22.25 -5.21
N LEU A 305 0.04 -21.62 -6.18
CA LEU A 305 1.48 -21.43 -6.15
C LEU A 305 1.85 -20.22 -5.28
N PRO A 306 2.88 -20.34 -4.45
CA PRO A 306 3.47 -19.18 -3.80
C PRO A 306 4.32 -18.37 -4.80
N LEU A 307 4.70 -17.17 -4.40
CA LEU A 307 5.52 -16.26 -5.20
C LEU A 307 6.84 -15.95 -4.51
N ILE A 308 7.91 -15.93 -5.29
CA ILE A 308 9.25 -15.53 -4.85
C ILE A 308 9.67 -14.33 -5.67
N LEU A 309 9.93 -13.23 -4.99
CA LEU A 309 10.48 -12.01 -5.59
C LEU A 309 11.98 -11.97 -5.35
N ILE A 310 12.76 -11.70 -6.40
CA ILE A 310 14.18 -11.36 -6.30
C ILE A 310 14.38 -9.99 -6.95
N ALA A 311 14.96 -9.07 -6.20
CA ALA A 311 15.20 -7.71 -6.67
C ALA A 311 16.54 -7.16 -6.15
N PRO A 312 17.18 -6.22 -6.86
CA PRO A 312 18.39 -5.56 -6.41
C PRO A 312 18.12 -4.74 -5.14
N TYR A 313 18.96 -4.93 -4.12
CA TYR A 313 18.85 -4.23 -2.83
C TYR A 313 19.95 -3.18 -2.69
N SER A 314 21.21 -3.60 -2.76
CA SER A 314 22.37 -2.71 -2.62
C SER A 314 23.59 -3.28 -3.33
N LEU A 315 24.56 -2.41 -3.63
CA LEU A 315 25.90 -2.84 -4.01
C LEU A 315 26.72 -3.12 -2.74
N THR A 316 27.60 -4.11 -2.80
CA THR A 316 28.57 -4.39 -1.73
C THR A 316 29.54 -3.21 -1.54
N ASN A 317 30.20 -3.13 -0.38
CA ASN A 317 31.14 -2.04 -0.03
C ASN A 317 32.30 -1.88 -1.02
N THR A 318 32.63 -2.92 -1.79
CA THR A 318 33.65 -2.90 -2.85
C THR A 318 33.10 -2.43 -4.20
N GLY A 319 31.79 -2.24 -4.33
CA GLY A 319 31.09 -1.86 -5.55
C GLY A 319 31.06 -2.94 -6.64
N GLN A 320 31.57 -4.15 -6.35
CA GLN A 320 31.79 -5.20 -7.35
C GLN A 320 30.65 -6.25 -7.40
N GLU A 321 30.00 -6.53 -6.27
CA GLU A 321 28.94 -7.54 -6.20
C GLU A 321 27.58 -6.92 -5.84
N LEU A 322 26.54 -7.35 -6.53
CA LEU A 322 25.14 -7.01 -6.23
C LEU A 322 24.59 -7.88 -5.10
N VAL A 323 24.00 -7.24 -4.11
CA VAL A 323 23.17 -7.88 -3.10
C VAL A 323 21.71 -7.74 -3.53
N GLU A 324 21.03 -8.87 -3.63
CA GLU A 324 19.62 -8.96 -3.94
C GLU A 324 18.80 -9.24 -2.67
N ILE A 325 17.61 -8.66 -2.60
CA ILE A 325 16.58 -9.01 -1.63
C ILE A 325 15.71 -10.12 -2.21
N VAL A 326 15.51 -11.18 -1.43
CA VAL A 326 14.65 -12.32 -1.78
C VAL A 326 13.47 -12.34 -0.81
N VAL A 327 12.25 -12.40 -1.36
CA VAL A 327 11.02 -12.39 -0.57
C VAL A 327 10.13 -13.55 -0.96
N GLY A 328 9.70 -14.34 0.03
CA GLY A 328 8.74 -15.43 -0.13
C GLY A 328 7.34 -15.02 0.32
N VAL A 329 6.39 -15.02 -0.62
CA VAL A 329 4.97 -14.72 -0.36
C VAL A 329 4.15 -16.00 -0.55
N PRO A 330 3.33 -16.39 0.44
CA PRO A 330 2.48 -17.56 0.33
C PRO A 330 1.41 -17.37 -0.76
N SER A 331 0.83 -18.48 -1.21
CA SER A 331 -0.26 -18.44 -2.18
C SER A 331 -1.47 -17.67 -1.63
N LEU A 332 -2.33 -17.13 -2.51
CA LEU A 332 -3.49 -16.35 -2.07
C LEU A 332 -4.47 -17.16 -1.22
N ASN A 333 -4.59 -18.46 -1.49
CA ASN A 333 -5.51 -19.35 -0.81
C ASN A 333 -4.94 -19.94 0.49
N SER A 334 -3.68 -19.65 0.82
CA SER A 334 -3.09 -20.12 2.08
C SER A 334 -3.75 -19.40 3.26
N ILE A 335 -4.56 -20.15 4.00
CA ILE A 335 -5.10 -19.74 5.32
C ILE A 335 -3.97 -19.77 6.38
N MET A 336 -2.91 -20.52 6.11
CA MET A 336 -1.78 -20.74 7.01
C MET A 336 -0.80 -19.58 7.01
N MET A 337 -0.13 -19.40 8.15
CA MET A 337 1.01 -18.50 8.36
C MET A 337 2.10 -18.75 7.31
N ASN A 338 2.86 -17.71 6.99
CA ASN A 338 3.92 -17.78 6.00
C ASN A 338 5.01 -18.80 6.41
N SER A 339 5.10 -19.93 5.70
CA SER A 339 6.09 -20.99 5.96
C SER A 339 7.46 -20.72 5.32
N PHE A 340 7.61 -19.63 4.56
CA PHE A 340 8.85 -19.33 3.84
C PHE A 340 10.06 -19.12 4.74
N SER A 341 9.85 -18.71 6.00
CA SER A 341 10.93 -18.66 7.00
C SER A 341 11.65 -20.00 7.12
N THR A 342 10.91 -21.07 7.41
CA THR A 342 11.46 -22.43 7.55
C THR A 342 12.00 -22.97 6.23
N LEU A 343 11.32 -22.69 5.12
CA LEU A 343 11.72 -23.16 3.79
C LEU A 343 13.06 -22.55 3.38
N PHE A 344 13.23 -21.24 3.56
CA PHE A 344 14.47 -20.54 3.25
C PHE A 344 15.62 -20.99 4.13
N GLU A 345 15.40 -21.18 5.44
CA GLU A 345 16.43 -21.74 6.32
C GLU A 345 16.86 -23.15 5.90
N THR A 346 15.92 -24.01 5.49
CA THR A 346 16.26 -25.36 5.02
C THR A 346 16.99 -25.37 3.68
N ALA A 347 16.63 -24.46 2.76
CA ALA A 347 17.33 -24.28 1.50
C ALA A 347 18.75 -23.74 1.73
N ASP A 348 18.91 -22.77 2.63
CA ASP A 348 20.20 -22.16 2.95
C ASP A 348 21.19 -23.15 3.57
N ARG A 349 20.72 -24.03 4.46
CA ARG A 349 21.52 -25.14 5.02
C ARG A 349 22.10 -26.07 3.96
N ARG A 350 21.43 -26.22 2.81
CA ARG A 350 21.93 -27.03 1.69
C ARG A 350 22.90 -26.28 0.79
N CYS A 351 22.80 -24.95 0.74
CA CYS A 351 23.70 -24.09 -0.02
C CYS A 351 24.99 -23.74 0.72
N GLY A 352 25.09 -24.07 2.02
CA GLY A 352 26.25 -23.78 2.85
C GLY A 352 26.15 -22.49 3.65
N ASN A 353 24.93 -22.07 4.02
CA ASN A 353 24.64 -20.87 4.82
C ASN A 353 25.13 -19.58 4.18
N VAL A 354 24.63 -19.33 2.98
CA VAL A 354 25.05 -18.23 2.11
C VAL A 354 24.08 -17.05 2.20
N ALA A 355 22.82 -17.31 2.54
CA ALA A 355 21.81 -16.29 2.74
C ALA A 355 22.04 -15.54 4.07
N LYS A 356 21.75 -14.24 4.07
CA LYS A 356 21.78 -13.40 5.27
C LYS A 356 20.36 -13.07 5.72
N PHE A 357 19.96 -13.65 6.85
CA PHE A 357 18.70 -13.35 7.54
C PHE A 357 18.89 -12.14 8.47
N VAL A 358 18.84 -10.93 7.90
CA VAL A 358 19.08 -9.67 8.64
C VAL A 358 17.79 -9.09 9.24
N PHE A 359 16.64 -9.44 8.67
CA PHE A 359 15.34 -8.91 9.06
C PHE A 359 14.66 -9.78 10.11
N PHE A 360 13.79 -9.19 10.94
CA PHE A 360 12.98 -9.92 11.91
C PHE A 360 12.09 -10.99 11.27
N ASP A 361 11.61 -10.72 10.05
CA ASP A 361 10.85 -11.69 9.27
C ASP A 361 11.80 -12.48 8.36
N HIS A 362 12.03 -13.75 8.72
CA HIS A 362 12.89 -14.66 7.96
C HIS A 362 12.30 -15.10 6.61
N SER A 363 11.06 -14.71 6.29
CA SER A 363 10.54 -14.84 4.91
C SER A 363 11.13 -13.82 3.93
N VAL A 364 11.98 -12.91 4.43
CA VAL A 364 12.78 -11.98 3.65
C VAL A 364 14.26 -12.15 3.99
N LEU A 365 15.12 -12.27 2.99
CA LEU A 365 16.56 -12.44 3.17
C LEU A 365 17.36 -11.64 2.15
N LEU A 366 18.66 -11.49 2.42
CA LEU A 366 19.63 -10.91 1.48
C LEU A 366 20.53 -12.02 0.92
N LEU A 367 20.74 -11.99 -0.39
CA LEU A 367 21.56 -12.97 -1.11
C LEU A 367 22.50 -12.25 -2.08
N GLN A 368 23.74 -12.74 -2.21
CA GLN A 368 24.64 -12.26 -3.27
C GLN A 368 24.27 -12.89 -4.61
N GLU A 369 24.33 -12.11 -5.69
CA GLU A 369 23.96 -12.55 -7.04
C GLU A 369 24.68 -13.85 -7.48
N GLN A 370 25.96 -14.01 -7.10
CA GLN A 370 26.76 -15.21 -7.40
C GLN A 370 26.19 -16.53 -6.85
N HIS A 371 25.33 -16.46 -5.84
CA HIS A 371 24.75 -17.62 -5.17
C HIS A 371 23.25 -17.79 -5.47
N GLN A 372 22.67 -16.89 -6.26
CA GLN A 372 21.26 -16.88 -6.64
C GLN A 372 20.80 -18.21 -7.24
N GLN A 373 21.48 -18.69 -8.29
CA GLN A 373 21.08 -19.91 -8.99
C GLN A 373 21.11 -21.14 -8.06
N LYS A 374 22.19 -21.28 -7.27
CA LYS A 374 22.34 -22.39 -6.32
C LYS A 374 21.23 -22.41 -5.27
N PHE A 375 20.83 -21.23 -4.80
CA PHE A 375 19.74 -21.09 -3.82
C PHE A 375 18.38 -21.45 -4.41
N ILE A 376 18.09 -21.01 -5.63
CA ILE A 376 16.86 -21.36 -6.35
C ILE A 376 16.79 -22.88 -6.56
N ASP A 377 17.86 -23.51 -7.00
CA ASP A 377 17.92 -24.96 -7.22
C ASP A 377 17.70 -25.75 -5.92
N ALA A 378 18.28 -25.30 -4.80
CA ALA A 378 18.06 -25.92 -3.49
C ALA A 378 16.61 -25.76 -3.03
N LEU A 379 16.01 -24.59 -3.25
CA LEU A 379 14.64 -24.31 -2.87
C LEU A 379 13.62 -25.11 -3.70
N MET A 380 13.89 -25.29 -4.99
CA MET A 380 13.13 -26.20 -5.87
C MET A 380 13.05 -27.60 -5.27
N PHE A 381 14.16 -28.13 -4.76
CA PHE A 381 14.16 -29.44 -4.11
C PHE A 381 13.35 -29.44 -2.80
N VAL A 382 13.47 -28.38 -1.98
CA VAL A 382 12.70 -28.29 -0.72
C VAL A 382 11.20 -28.27 -0.99
N LEU A 383 10.74 -27.50 -1.98
CA LEU A 383 9.33 -27.33 -2.31
C LEU A 383 8.73 -28.47 -3.13
N ALA A 384 9.56 -29.30 -3.78
CA ALA A 384 9.12 -30.51 -4.48
C ALA A 384 8.81 -31.69 -3.55
N LYS A 385 9.21 -31.59 -2.27
CA LYS A 385 9.01 -32.61 -1.24
C LYS A 385 7.80 -32.27 -0.38
#